data_AF-A0A1G3I9G6-F1
#
_entry.id   AF-A0A1G3I9G6-F1
#
_cell.length_a   1.000
_cell.length_b   1.000
_cell.length_c   1.000
_cell.angle_alpha   90.00
_cell.angle_beta   90.00
_cell.angle_gamma   90.00
#
_symmetry.space_group_name_H-M   'P 1'
#
loop_
_entity.id
_entity.type
_entity.pdbx_description
1 polymer ?
#
loop_
_entity_poly.entity_id
_entity_poly.type
_entity_poly.pdbx_seq_one_letter_code
_entity_poly.pdbx_strand_id
1 'polypeptide(L)'
;MNCADEKAVTNLDYVRRKMAVEFPSLLAKAAADYRTLASGAPECPKDFAARQAACKAALAHIEHLIKMTVWAEGTDPETKMRNENSTLIARAAVALNNHPEDEE
;
A
#
# COMPACT_ATOMS: atom_id res chain seq x y z
N MET A 1 15.98 21.39 5.98
CA MET A 1 15.55 20.22 5.19
C MET A 1 16.43 20.15 3.95
N ASN A 2 17.18 19.07 3.75
CA ASN A 2 18.16 18.97 2.66
C ASN A 2 17.46 18.60 1.34
N CYS A 3 17.85 19.22 0.22
CA CYS A 3 17.28 19.00 -1.12
C CYS A 3 17.32 17.52 -1.60
N ALA A 4 18.18 16.69 -1.01
CA ALA A 4 18.23 15.25 -1.27
C ALA A 4 17.02 14.48 -0.70
N ASP A 5 16.49 14.92 0.44
CA ASP A 5 15.34 14.31 1.12
C ASP A 5 14.05 14.53 0.31
N GLU A 6 13.89 15.74 -0.24
CA GLU A 6 12.75 16.13 -1.08
C GLU A 6 12.69 15.36 -2.41
N LYS A 7 13.84 15.09 -3.04
CA LYS A 7 13.91 14.25 -4.26
C LYS A 7 13.57 12.78 -4.00
N ALA A 8 13.91 12.25 -2.83
CA ALA A 8 13.60 10.88 -2.45
C ALA A 8 12.10 10.71 -2.17
N VAL A 9 11.48 11.66 -1.46
CA VAL A 9 10.04 11.67 -1.16
C VAL A 9 9.21 11.77 -2.45
N THR A 10 9.59 12.68 -3.36
CA THR A 10 8.90 12.84 -4.66
C THR A 10 9.01 11.59 -5.56
N ASN A 11 10.13 10.86 -5.50
CA ASN A 11 10.30 9.58 -6.20
C ASN A 11 9.38 8.50 -5.61
N LEU A 12 9.34 8.39 -4.27
CA LEU A 12 8.47 7.44 -3.59
C LEU A 12 6.98 7.71 -3.89
N ASP A 13 6.55 8.97 -3.88
CA ASP A 13 5.18 9.37 -4.20
C ASP A 13 4.81 9.09 -5.66
N TYR A 14 5.77 9.21 -6.57
CA TYR A 14 5.58 8.81 -7.97
C TYR A 14 5.37 7.30 -8.09
N VAL A 15 6.23 6.49 -7.44
CA VAL A 15 6.10 5.02 -7.42
C VAL A 15 4.76 4.62 -6.81
N ARG A 16 4.39 5.23 -5.68
CA ARG A 16 3.14 4.99 -4.96
C ARG A 16 1.91 5.23 -5.84
N ARG A 17 1.86 6.36 -6.55
CA ARG A 17 0.78 6.68 -7.49
C ARG A 17 0.71 5.73 -8.67
N LYS A 18 1.85 5.39 -9.26
CA LYS A 18 1.90 4.43 -10.37
C LYS A 18 1.39 3.06 -9.94
N MET A 19 1.81 2.60 -8.77
CA MET A 19 1.37 1.34 -8.18
C MET A 19 -0.12 1.33 -7.84
N ALA A 20 -0.67 2.44 -7.33
CA ALA A 20 -2.11 2.56 -7.07
C ALA A 20 -2.97 2.40 -8.35
N VAL A 21 -2.44 2.77 -9.52
CA VAL A 21 -3.13 2.60 -10.81
C VAL A 21 -3.01 1.16 -11.32
N GLU A 22 -1.84 0.54 -11.21
CA GLU A 22 -1.56 -0.77 -11.79
C GLU A 22 -2.07 -1.94 -10.93
N PHE A 23 -1.98 -1.85 -9.60
CA PHE A 23 -2.29 -2.97 -8.70
C PHE A 23 -3.72 -3.51 -8.74
N PRO A 24 -4.78 -2.70 -8.89
CA PRO A 24 -6.14 -3.24 -9.00
C PRO A 24 -6.28 -4.26 -10.15
N SER A 25 -5.64 -3.99 -11.29
CA SER A 25 -5.65 -4.89 -12.44
C SER A 25 -4.85 -6.18 -12.19
N LEU A 26 -3.70 -6.06 -11.52
CA LEU A 26 -2.84 -7.19 -11.16
C LEU A 26 -3.51 -8.09 -10.12
N LEU A 27 -4.18 -7.51 -9.13
CA LEU A 27 -4.96 -8.23 -8.13
C LEU A 27 -6.14 -8.98 -8.77
N ALA A 28 -6.87 -8.32 -9.67
CA ALA A 28 -7.95 -8.97 -10.42
C ALA A 28 -7.45 -10.17 -11.24
N LYS A 29 -6.30 -10.03 -11.90
CA LYS A 29 -5.66 -11.13 -12.63
C LYS A 29 -5.23 -12.26 -11.70
N ALA A 30 -4.53 -11.96 -10.62
CA ALA A 30 -4.07 -12.97 -9.66
C ALA A 30 -5.24 -13.75 -9.05
N ALA A 31 -6.35 -13.07 -8.74
CA ALA A 31 -7.58 -13.70 -8.25
C ALA A 31 -8.28 -14.58 -9.31
N ALA A 32 -8.19 -14.23 -10.60
CA ALA A 32 -8.68 -15.08 -11.68
C ALA A 32 -7.81 -16.34 -11.83
N ASP A 33 -6.48 -16.18 -11.87
CA ASP A 33 -5.52 -17.28 -12.01
C ASP A 33 -5.66 -18.27 -10.83
N TYR A 34 -5.82 -17.76 -9.60
CA TYR A 34 -6.08 -18.59 -8.42
C TYR A 34 -7.37 -19.41 -8.57
N ARG A 35 -8.47 -18.80 -9.05
CA ARG A 35 -9.74 -19.51 -9.25
C ARG A 35 -9.59 -20.65 -10.26
N THR A 36 -8.85 -20.43 -11.35
CA THR A 36 -8.52 -21.47 -12.32
C THR A 36 -7.69 -22.58 -11.68
N LEU A 37 -6.63 -22.23 -10.93
CA LEU A 37 -5.80 -23.20 -10.20
C LEU A 37 -6.59 -23.99 -9.16
N ALA A 38 -7.57 -23.39 -8.51
CA ALA A 38 -8.41 -24.04 -7.52
C ALA A 38 -9.57 -24.87 -8.14
N SER A 39 -9.92 -24.64 -9.41
CA SER A 39 -11.06 -25.27 -10.06
C SER A 39 -10.76 -26.68 -10.61
N GLY A 40 -11.53 -27.69 -10.17
CA GLY A 40 -11.42 -29.07 -10.66
C GLY A 40 -10.72 -30.01 -9.69
N ALA A 41 -10.99 -31.31 -9.81
CA ALA A 41 -10.32 -32.33 -9.00
C ALA A 41 -8.93 -32.67 -9.57
N PRO A 42 -7.91 -32.90 -8.73
CA PRO A 42 -6.65 -33.48 -9.20
C PRO A 42 -6.88 -34.91 -9.68
N GLU A 43 -6.26 -35.27 -10.80
CA GLU A 43 -6.38 -36.61 -11.40
C GLU A 43 -5.55 -37.66 -10.64
N CYS A 44 -4.45 -37.24 -10.00
CA CYS A 44 -3.58 -38.10 -9.21
C CYS A 44 -3.25 -37.48 -7.82
N PRO A 45 -3.03 -38.28 -6.77
CA PRO A 45 -2.63 -37.79 -5.45
C PRO A 45 -1.32 -36.98 -5.43
N LYS A 46 -0.37 -37.27 -6.35
CA LYS A 46 0.87 -36.49 -6.47
C LYS A 46 0.60 -35.08 -6.98
N ASP A 47 -0.37 -34.93 -7.88
CA ASP A 47 -0.78 -33.63 -8.42
C ASP A 47 -1.53 -32.81 -7.38
N PHE A 48 -2.21 -33.46 -6.43
CA PHE A 48 -2.84 -32.76 -5.30
C PHE A 48 -1.84 -31.95 -4.48
N ALA A 49 -0.69 -32.54 -4.10
CA ALA A 49 0.31 -31.84 -3.29
C ALA A 49 0.95 -30.66 -4.04
N ALA A 50 1.33 -30.88 -5.31
CA ALA A 50 1.88 -29.82 -6.16
C ALA A 50 0.88 -28.67 -6.36
N ARG A 51 -0.39 -29.02 -6.62
CA ARG A 51 -1.47 -28.06 -6.80
C ARG A 51 -1.81 -27.30 -5.52
N GLN A 52 -1.83 -27.98 -4.37
CA GLN A 52 -2.03 -27.34 -3.08
C GLN A 52 -0.90 -26.33 -2.79
N ALA A 53 0.35 -26.67 -3.10
CA ALA A 53 1.48 -25.75 -2.97
C ALA A 53 1.33 -24.53 -3.90
N ALA A 54 0.92 -24.74 -5.15
CA ALA A 54 0.65 -23.66 -6.10
C ALA A 54 -0.48 -22.73 -5.60
N CYS A 55 -1.58 -23.27 -5.08
CA CYS A 55 -2.68 -22.50 -4.50
C CYS A 55 -2.22 -21.66 -3.30
N LYS A 56 -1.40 -22.24 -2.41
CA LYS A 56 -0.82 -21.51 -1.26
C LYS A 56 0.06 -20.34 -1.72
N ALA A 57 0.92 -20.57 -2.70
CA ALA A 57 1.78 -19.53 -3.26
C ALA A 57 0.96 -18.41 -3.92
N ALA A 58 -0.09 -18.77 -4.66
CA ALA A 58 -1.01 -17.80 -5.27
C ALA A 58 -1.74 -16.95 -4.23
N LEU A 59 -2.22 -17.56 -3.13
CA LEU A 59 -2.85 -16.81 -2.03
C LEU A 59 -1.86 -15.86 -1.34
N ALA A 60 -0.63 -16.30 -1.08
CA ALA A 60 0.41 -15.44 -0.51
C ALA A 60 0.76 -14.26 -1.43
N HIS A 61 0.74 -14.46 -2.75
CA HIS A 61 0.92 -13.40 -3.73
C HIS A 61 -0.25 -12.40 -3.72
N ILE A 62 -1.49 -12.89 -3.69
CA ILE A 62 -2.69 -12.04 -3.56
C ILE A 62 -2.63 -11.21 -2.28
N GLU A 63 -2.26 -11.81 -1.15
CA GLU A 63 -2.10 -11.11 0.13
C GLU A 63 -1.05 -9.99 0.04
N HIS A 64 0.08 -10.23 -0.62
CA HIS A 64 1.09 -9.20 -0.86
C HIS A 64 0.55 -8.06 -1.73
N LEU A 65 -0.17 -8.36 -2.81
CA LEU A 65 -0.77 -7.34 -3.68
C LEU A 65 -1.78 -6.48 -2.90
N ILE A 66 -2.57 -7.07 -2.01
CA ILE A 66 -3.50 -6.33 -1.14
C ILE A 66 -2.73 -5.38 -0.21
N LYS A 67 -1.69 -5.87 0.47
CA LYS A 67 -0.86 -5.03 1.36
C LYS A 67 -0.23 -3.86 0.61
N MET A 68 0.30 -4.13 -0.58
CA MET A 68 0.90 -3.11 -1.43
C MET A 68 -0.13 -2.10 -1.95
N THR A 69 -1.37 -2.54 -2.21
CA THR A 69 -2.47 -1.64 -2.62
C THR A 69 -2.87 -0.70 -1.47
N VAL A 70 -3.05 -1.23 -0.25
CA VAL A 70 -3.36 -0.43 0.95
C VAL A 70 -2.26 0.60 1.23
N TRP A 71 -0.99 0.20 1.09
CA TRP A 71 0.14 1.12 1.18
C TRP A 71 0.10 2.19 0.08
N ALA A 72 -0.17 1.79 -1.17
CA ALA A 72 -0.20 2.69 -2.32
C ALA A 72 -1.34 3.72 -2.23
N GLU A 73 -2.50 3.34 -1.68
CA GLU A 73 -3.61 4.26 -1.41
C GLU A 73 -3.31 5.20 -0.24
N GLY A 74 -2.45 4.78 0.70
CA GLY A 74 -2.16 5.58 1.92
C GLY A 74 -3.27 5.48 2.94
N THR A 75 -4.10 4.45 2.80
CA THR A 75 -5.08 3.99 3.78
C THR A 75 -4.43 3.21 4.92
N ASP A 76 -3.13 2.96 4.85
CA ASP A 76 -2.33 2.47 5.96
C ASP A 76 -2.47 3.38 7.21
N PRO A 77 -2.93 2.86 8.35
CA PRO A 77 -3.22 3.66 9.54
C PRO A 77 -2.01 4.41 10.08
N GLU A 78 -0.80 3.86 9.97
CA GLU A 78 0.43 4.56 10.39
C GLU A 78 0.74 5.76 9.49
N THR A 79 0.57 5.59 8.18
CA THR A 79 0.73 6.68 7.21
C THR A 79 -0.32 7.76 7.36
N LYS A 80 -1.57 7.39 7.61
CA LYS A 80 -2.65 8.34 7.89
C LYS A 80 -2.38 9.13 9.17
N MET A 81 -2.02 8.46 10.26
CA MET A 81 -1.70 9.09 11.55
C MET A 81 -0.49 10.03 11.45
N ARG A 82 0.54 9.64 10.70
CA ARG A 82 1.72 10.49 10.45
C ARG A 82 1.33 11.79 9.72
N ASN A 83 0.50 11.70 8.68
CA ASN A 83 0.04 12.87 7.92
C ASN A 83 -0.85 13.80 8.78
N GLU A 84 -1.74 13.24 9.59
CA GLU A 84 -2.56 14.00 10.54
C GLU A 84 -1.69 14.75 11.55
N ASN A 85 -0.68 14.10 12.12
CA ASN A 85 0.28 14.73 13.04
C ASN A 85 1.07 15.86 12.38
N SER A 86 1.58 15.66 11.16
CA SER A 86 2.26 16.73 10.41
C SER A 86 1.34 17.93 10.17
N THR A 87 0.05 17.70 9.89
CA THR A 87 -0.95 18.75 9.70
C THR A 87 -1.22 19.51 11.00
N LEU A 88 -1.34 18.80 12.13
CA LEU A 88 -1.53 19.40 13.45
C LEU A 88 -0.33 20.26 13.87
N ILE A 89 0.89 19.77 13.65
CA ILE A 89 2.12 20.51 13.94
C ILE A 89 2.20 21.79 13.09
N ALA A 90 1.88 21.70 11.79
CA ALA A 90 1.86 22.87 10.91
C ALA A 90 0.85 23.92 11.37
N ARG A 91 -0.35 23.50 11.81
CA ARG A 91 -1.37 24.42 12.35
C ARG A 91 -0.91 25.06 13.66
N ALA A 92 -0.29 24.31 14.56
CA ALA A 92 0.25 24.85 15.81
C ALA A 92 1.36 25.87 15.55
N ALA A 93 2.27 25.60 14.61
CA ALA A 93 3.32 26.54 14.22
C ALA A 93 2.75 27.85 13.65
N VAL A 94 1.72 27.77 12.81
CA VAL A 94 1.02 28.96 12.28
C VAL A 94 0.32 29.74 13.40
N ALA A 95 -0.31 29.06 14.35
CA ALA A 95 -0.97 29.71 15.48
C ALA A 95 0.02 30.48 16.38
N LEU A 96 1.21 29.91 16.63
CA LEU A 96 2.27 30.58 17.37
C LEU A 96 2.84 31.79 16.62
N ASN A 97 2.99 31.68 15.29
CA ASN A 97 3.52 32.77 14.46
C ASN A 97 2.50 33.89 14.18
N ASN A 98 1.21 33.60 14.31
CA ASN A 98 0.12 34.58 14.20
C ASN A 98 -0.40 35.01 15.58
N HIS A 99 0.34 34.74 16.67
CA HIS A 99 -0.01 35.33 17.94
C HIS A 99 0.17 36.85 17.78
N PRO A 100 -0.90 37.66 17.87
CA PRO A 100 -0.72 39.10 18.01
C PRO A 100 0.03 39.28 19.33
N GLU A 101 1.30 39.69 19.26
CA GLU A 101 1.94 40.32 20.40
C GLU A 101 1.24 41.65 20.56
N ASP A 102 0.30 41.75 21.51
CA ASP A 102 -0.42 42.96 21.94
C ASP A 102 -1.39 42.51 23.06
N GLU A 103 -1.40 42.99 24.30
CA GLU A 103 -0.93 44.24 24.92
C GLU A 103 -0.66 44.01 26.43
N GLU A 104 0.25 44.83 26.99
CA GLU A 104 0.51 45.02 28.44
C GLU A 104 -0.73 45.41 29.26
#